data_AF-A0A5K1EXX2-F1
#
_entry.id   AF-A0A5K1EXX2-F1
#
_cell.length_a   1.000
_cell.length_b   1.000
_cell.length_c   1.000
_cell.angle_alpha   90.00
_cell.angle_beta   90.00
_cell.angle_gamma   90.00
#
_symmetry.space_group_name_H-M   'P 1'
#
loop_
_entity.id
_entity.type
_entity.pdbx_description
1 polymer ?
#
loop_
_entity_poly.entity_id
_entity_poly.type
_entity_poly.pdbx_seq_one_letter_code
_entity_poly.pdbx_strand_id
1 'polypeptide(L)'
;NQRKLIEKITAWIQGTLQTKLLDEGENNVGLERRVEEVVKRLNFHSEDVWIIGIRGIGGIGKTTLAKAYNRSLHLFKACSFIENVREESKSEGLVQLQKQLIEDISKRIT
;
A
#
# COMPACT_ATOMS: atom_id res chain seq x y z
N ASN A 1 22.96 -14.81 9.16
CA ASN A 1 21.75 -15.56 9.54
C ASN A 1 20.93 -15.83 8.27
N GLN A 2 21.27 -16.88 7.51
CA GLN A 2 20.75 -17.16 6.16
C GLN A 2 19.23 -17.39 6.13
N ARG A 3 18.66 -17.90 7.22
CA ARG A 3 17.21 -18.15 7.37
C ARG A 3 16.36 -16.89 7.20
N LYS A 4 16.75 -15.80 7.87
CA LYS A 4 16.07 -14.50 7.76
C LYS A 4 16.11 -13.91 6.34
N LEU A 5 17.19 -14.19 5.60
CA LEU A 5 17.33 -13.74 4.22
C LEU A 5 16.39 -14.53 3.30
N ILE A 6 16.34 -15.86 3.47
CA ILE A 6 15.43 -16.73 2.71
C ILE A 6 13.97 -16.34 2.98
N GLU A 7 13.59 -16.12 4.25
CA GLU A 7 12.22 -15.69 4.60
C GLU A 7 11.84 -14.36 3.93
N LYS A 8 12.75 -13.37 3.91
CA LYS A 8 12.51 -12.10 3.22
C LYS A 8 12.36 -12.29 1.70
N ILE A 9 13.17 -13.15 1.09
CA ILE A 9 13.09 -13.45 -0.34
C ILE A 9 11.77 -14.16 -0.67
N THR A 10 11.38 -15.17 0.12
CA THR A 10 10.13 -15.91 -0.07
C THR A 10 8.91 -15.00 0.04
N ALA A 11 8.86 -14.13 1.06
CA ALA A 11 7.77 -13.17 1.23
C ALA A 11 7.70 -12.16 0.07
N TRP A 12 8.85 -11.70 -0.43
CA TRP A 12 8.91 -10.81 -1.60
C TRP A 12 8.42 -11.50 -2.88
N ILE A 13 8.82 -12.76 -3.13
CA ILE A 13 8.36 -13.53 -4.30
C ILE A 13 6.85 -13.79 -4.21
N GLN A 14 6.35 -14.22 -3.05
CA GLN A 14 4.93 -14.47 -2.84
C GLN A 14 4.09 -13.21 -3.07
N GLY A 15 4.55 -12.08 -2.54
CA GLY A 15 3.88 -10.82 -2.78
C GLY A 15 3.83 -10.45 -4.25
N THR A 16 4.99 -10.48 -4.92
CA THR A 16 5.09 -10.19 -6.38
C THR A 16 4.17 -11.07 -7.23
N LEU A 17 3.95 -12.33 -6.84
CA LEU A 17 3.02 -13.23 -7.52
C LEU A 17 1.55 -12.91 -7.24
N GLN A 18 1.20 -12.55 -6.00
CA GLN A 18 -0.17 -12.12 -5.65
C GLN A 18 -0.57 -10.81 -6.36
N THR A 19 0.34 -9.84 -6.48
CA THR A 19 0.05 -8.61 -7.24
C THR A 19 -0.24 -8.88 -8.70
N LYS A 20 0.47 -9.82 -9.33
CA LYS A 20 0.22 -10.21 -10.73
C LYS A 20 -1.13 -10.92 -10.91
N LEU A 21 -1.53 -11.77 -9.97
CA LEU A 21 -2.81 -12.50 -10.04
C LEU A 21 -4.02 -11.58 -9.85
N LEU A 22 -3.88 -10.49 -9.09
CA LEU A 22 -4.92 -9.47 -8.91
C LEU A 22 -5.09 -8.52 -10.11
N ASP A 23 -4.23 -8.65 -11.13
CA ASP A 23 -4.15 -7.73 -12.28
C ASP A 23 -4.96 -8.20 -13.50
N GLU A 24 -5.52 -9.42 -13.48
CA GLU A 24 -6.28 -9.98 -14.63
C GLU A 24 -7.66 -9.32 -14.86
N GLY A 25 -8.10 -8.42 -13.97
CA GLY A 25 -9.47 -7.91 -13.95
C GLY A 25 -9.71 -6.51 -14.54
N GLU A 26 -8.71 -5.64 -14.69
CA GLU A 26 -8.90 -4.28 -15.18
C GLU A 26 -7.70 -3.83 -16.00
N ASN A 27 -7.93 -3.23 -17.18
CA ASN A 27 -6.91 -2.64 -18.05
C ASN A 27 -6.09 -1.56 -17.30
N ASN A 28 -5.06 -1.98 -16.56
CA ASN A 28 -4.21 -1.11 -15.75
C ASN A 28 -2.90 -0.73 -16.46
N VAL A 29 -2.73 -1.12 -17.73
CA VAL A 29 -1.49 -0.96 -18.53
C VAL A 29 -0.76 0.36 -18.21
N GLY A 30 0.31 0.27 -17.40
CA GLY A 30 1.18 1.39 -17.04
C GLY A 30 1.04 1.92 -15.61
N LEU A 31 0.00 1.54 -14.87
CA LEU A 31 -0.11 1.78 -13.43
C LEU A 31 0.85 0.89 -12.64
N GLU A 32 1.07 -0.36 -13.09
CA GLU A 32 1.99 -1.31 -12.45
C GLU A 32 3.40 -0.71 -12.39
N ARG A 33 3.86 -0.17 -13.53
CA ARG A 33 5.18 0.47 -13.62
C ARG A 33 5.31 1.67 -12.68
N ARG A 34 4.25 2.49 -12.55
CA ARG A 34 4.25 3.65 -11.64
C ARG A 34 4.25 3.22 -10.18
N VAL A 35 3.49 2.18 -9.83
CA VAL A 35 3.51 1.58 -8.49
C VAL A 35 4.88 0.99 -8.19
N GLU A 36 5.47 0.25 -9.13
CA GLU A 36 6.80 -0.33 -9.00
C GLU A 36 7.88 0.75 -8.83
N GLU A 37 7.80 1.86 -9.56
CA GLU A 37 8.71 3.00 -9.38
C GLU A 37 8.56 3.64 -7.99
N VAL A 38 7.34 3.75 -7.46
CA VAL A 38 7.11 4.22 -6.08
C VAL A 38 7.73 3.23 -5.09
N VAL A 39 7.44 1.94 -5.21
CA VAL A 39 7.98 0.86 -4.35
C VAL A 39 9.51 0.84 -4.39
N LYS A 40 10.14 0.93 -5.56
CA LYS A 40 11.61 0.95 -5.70
C LYS A 40 12.27 2.15 -5.03
N ARG A 41 11.61 3.32 -5.03
CA ARG A 41 12.11 4.53 -4.36
C ARG A 41 11.98 4.46 -2.85
N LEU A 42 11.03 3.66 -2.36
CA LEU A 42 10.87 3.37 -0.94
C LEU A 42 11.87 2.28 -0.57
N ASN A 43 13.01 2.70 -0.05
CA ASN A 43 14.05 1.77 0.36
C ASN A 43 13.59 1.01 1.62
N PHE A 44 12.88 -0.11 1.45
CA PHE A 44 12.32 -0.98 2.51
C PHE A 44 13.38 -1.68 3.39
N HIS A 45 14.63 -1.26 3.31
CA HIS A 45 15.74 -1.83 4.08
C HIS A 45 15.96 -1.15 5.44
N SER A 46 15.26 -0.06 5.76
CA SER A 46 15.25 0.55 7.10
C SER A 46 14.01 0.16 7.90
N GLU A 47 14.14 0.10 9.23
CA GLU A 47 13.02 -0.10 10.16
C GLU A 47 12.32 1.23 10.53
N ASP A 48 12.66 2.33 9.85
CA ASP A 48 12.14 3.67 10.12
C ASP A 48 10.73 3.89 9.54
N VAL A 49 10.04 4.92 10.05
CA VAL A 49 8.71 5.34 9.57
C VAL A 49 8.86 6.27 8.37
N TRP A 50 8.18 5.95 7.26
CA TRP A 50 8.20 6.73 6.03
C TRP A 50 6.85 7.40 5.78
N ILE A 51 6.87 8.70 5.48
CA ILE A 51 5.70 9.47 5.05
C ILE A 51 5.91 9.92 3.61
N ILE A 52 4.95 9.63 2.74
CA ILE A 52 5.02 9.93 1.30
C ILE A 52 3.88 10.87 0.93
N GLY A 53 4.20 12.01 0.34
CA GLY A 53 3.22 12.93 -0.23
C GLY A 53 3.17 12.86 -1.75
N ILE A 54 2.00 12.59 -2.34
CA ILE A 54 1.78 12.66 -3.80
C ILE A 54 1.05 13.97 -4.12
N ARG A 55 1.74 14.93 -4.76
CA ARG A 55 1.19 16.25 -5.14
C ARG A 55 1.31 16.48 -6.64
N GLY A 56 0.43 17.31 -7.21
CA GLY A 56 0.45 17.67 -8.62
C GLY A 56 -0.88 18.22 -9.11
N ILE A 57 -0.94 18.56 -10.39
CA ILE A 57 -2.12 19.12 -11.08
C ILE A 57 -3.34 18.19 -10.95
N GLY A 58 -4.55 18.74 -10.95
CA GLY A 58 -5.80 17.97 -10.96
C GLY A 58 -5.88 17.01 -12.16
N GLY A 59 -6.62 15.90 -12.02
CA GLY A 59 -6.87 14.96 -13.11
C GLY A 59 -5.72 14.01 -13.50
N ILE A 60 -4.48 14.22 -13.01
CA ILE A 60 -3.31 13.40 -13.40
C ILE A 60 -3.30 11.96 -12.83
N GLY A 61 -4.32 11.58 -12.04
CA GLY A 61 -4.43 10.23 -11.48
C GLY A 61 -3.70 9.98 -10.15
N LYS A 62 -3.47 11.02 -9.33
CA LYS A 62 -2.80 10.87 -8.00
C LYS A 62 -3.53 9.90 -7.07
N THR A 63 -4.85 10.08 -6.94
CA THR A 63 -5.70 9.20 -6.13
C THR A 63 -5.74 7.80 -6.72
N THR A 64 -5.77 7.67 -8.05
CA THR A 64 -5.70 6.38 -8.74
C THR A 64 -4.40 5.64 -8.42
N LEU A 65 -3.25 6.35 -8.40
CA LEU A 65 -1.97 5.75 -8.03
C LEU A 65 -1.95 5.28 -6.57
N ALA A 66 -2.49 6.07 -5.63
CA ALA A 66 -2.60 5.66 -4.24
C ALA A 66 -3.51 4.42 -4.05
N LYS A 67 -4.63 4.36 -4.78
CA LYS A 67 -5.51 3.18 -4.82
C LYS A 67 -4.84 1.96 -5.46
N ALA A 68 -4.03 2.14 -6.50
CA ALA A 68 -3.27 1.04 -7.10
C ALA A 68 -2.19 0.51 -6.13
N TYR A 69 -1.54 1.40 -5.37
CA TYR A 69 -0.59 1.01 -4.33
C TYR A 69 -1.25 0.19 -3.21
N ASN A 70 -2.53 0.45 -2.88
CA ASN A 70 -3.31 -0.37 -1.94
C ASN A 70 -3.28 -1.87 -2.31
N ARG A 71 -3.24 -2.22 -3.60
CA ARG A 71 -3.16 -3.62 -4.07
C ARG A 71 -1.80 -4.27 -3.72
N SER A 72 -0.77 -3.46 -3.48
CA SER A 72 0.57 -3.90 -3.07
C SER A 72 0.73 -4.01 -1.54
N LEU A 73 -0.33 -3.82 -0.75
CA LEU A 73 -0.25 -3.84 0.70
C LEU A 73 0.08 -5.21 1.31
N HIS A 74 -0.11 -6.29 0.54
CA HIS A 74 0.30 -7.64 0.94
C HIS A 74 1.82 -7.76 1.19
N LEU A 75 2.63 -6.79 0.75
CA LEU A 75 4.07 -6.72 1.05
C LEU A 75 4.35 -6.34 2.52
N PHE A 76 3.33 -5.90 3.26
CA PHE A 76 3.43 -5.47 4.64
C PHE A 76 2.78 -6.48 5.58
N LYS A 77 3.26 -6.55 6.84
CA LYS A 77 2.70 -7.44 7.86
C LYS A 77 1.26 -7.10 8.24
N ALA A 78 0.90 -5.82 8.09
CA ALA A 78 -0.41 -5.28 8.35
C ALA A 78 -0.55 -3.98 7.55
N CYS A 79 -1.79 -3.63 7.19
CA CYS A 79 -2.05 -2.48 6.36
C CYS A 79 -3.44 -1.90 6.61
N SER A 80 -3.63 -0.61 6.33
CA SER A 80 -4.93 0.03 6.32
C SER A 80 -4.99 1.03 5.18
N PHE A 81 -6.16 1.17 4.57
CA PHE A 81 -6.40 2.15 3.52
C PHE A 81 -7.65 2.95 3.83
N ILE A 82 -7.43 4.25 4.07
CA ILE A 82 -8.46 5.17 4.53
C ILE A 82 -8.66 6.21 3.43
N GLU A 83 -9.78 6.11 2.73
CA GLU A 83 -10.18 7.09 1.70
C GLU A 83 -10.93 8.28 2.31
N ASN A 84 -11.05 9.37 1.55
CA ASN A 84 -11.93 10.51 1.86
C ASN A 84 -11.76 11.09 3.28
N VAL A 85 -10.55 11.04 3.84
CA VAL A 85 -10.25 11.48 5.21
C VAL A 85 -10.80 12.87 5.53
N ARG A 86 -10.76 13.80 4.57
CA ARG A 86 -11.26 15.17 4.75
C ARG A 86 -12.78 15.19 4.93
N GLU A 87 -13.51 14.39 4.18
CA GLU A 87 -14.96 14.31 4.19
C GLU A 87 -15.43 13.53 5.41
N GLU A 88 -14.86 12.34 5.64
CA GLU A 88 -15.21 11.46 6.75
C GLU A 88 -14.91 12.08 8.12
N SER A 89 -13.79 12.79 8.25
CA SER A 89 -13.45 13.48 9.51
C SER A 89 -14.42 14.60 9.89
N LYS A 90 -15.20 15.12 8.92
CA LYS A 90 -16.25 16.12 9.18
C LYS A 90 -17.59 15.48 9.55
N SER A 91 -17.87 14.27 9.07
CA SER A 91 -19.12 13.56 9.35
C SER A 91 -19.05 12.83 10.68
N GLU A 92 -18.12 11.87 10.81
CA GLU A 92 -18.02 10.94 11.94
C GLU A 92 -16.87 11.29 12.90
N GLY A 93 -16.08 12.32 12.57
CA GLY A 93 -14.92 12.74 13.34
C GLY A 93 -13.68 11.88 13.12
N LEU A 94 -12.54 12.34 13.66
CA LEU A 94 -11.26 11.62 13.53
C LEU A 94 -11.22 10.30 14.31
N VAL A 95 -12.02 10.17 15.38
CA VAL A 95 -12.02 8.98 16.24
C VAL A 95 -12.43 7.74 15.45
N GLN A 96 -13.37 7.87 14.51
CA GLN A 96 -13.82 6.73 13.71
C GLN A 96 -12.74 6.24 12.75
N LEU A 97 -12.03 7.17 12.10
CA LEU A 97 -10.90 6.85 11.22
C LEU A 97 -9.73 6.21 11.98
N GLN A 98 -9.48 6.66 13.21
CA GLN A 98 -8.46 6.06 14.08
C GLN A 98 -8.83 4.63 14.50
N LYS A 99 -10.11 4.37 14.80
CA LYS A 99 -10.59 3.02 15.11
C LYS A 99 -10.39 2.07 13.92
N GLN A 100 -10.74 2.51 12.71
CA GLN A 100 -10.51 1.74 11.49
C GLN A 100 -9.02 1.43 11.32
N LEU A 101 -8.15 2.45 11.44
CA LEU A 101 -6.70 2.26 11.33
C LEU A 101 -6.19 1.18 12.31
N ILE A 102 -6.58 1.29 13.58
CA ILE A 102 -6.15 0.34 14.63
C ILE A 102 -6.68 -1.06 14.34
N GLU A 103 -7.94 -1.19 13.94
CA GLU A 103 -8.55 -2.48 13.64
C GLU A 103 -7.84 -3.17 12.47
N ASP A 104 -7.59 -2.43 11.40
CA ASP A 104 -6.95 -2.92 10.19
C ASP A 104 -5.49 -3.36 10.46
N ILE A 105 -4.69 -2.53 11.14
CA ILE A 105 -3.29 -2.86 11.42
C ILE A 105 -3.10 -3.91 12.51
N SER A 106 -4.15 -4.17 13.31
CA SER A 106 -4.16 -5.26 14.29
C SER A 106 -4.37 -6.61 13.61
N LYS A 107 -4.99 -6.64 12.43
CA LYS A 107 -5.13 -7.84 11.60
C LYS A 107 -3.84 -8.07 10.82
N ARG A 108 -3.13 -9.16 11.13
CA ARG A 108 -1.94 -9.56 10.35
C ARG A 108 -2.38 -10.13 9.01
N ILE A 109 -1.78 -9.65 7.93
CA ILE A 109 -1.84 -10.32 6.64
C ILE A 109 -0.98 -11.58 6.79
N THR A 110 -1.61 -12.75 6.69
CA THR A 110 -0.98 -14.05 6.95
C THR A 110 -0.63 -14.74 5.64
#